data_AF-A0A388P6W3-F1
#
_entry.id   AF-A0A388P6W3-F1
#
_cell.length_a   1.000
_cell.length_b   1.000
_cell.length_c   1.000
_cell.angle_alpha   90.00
_cell.angle_beta   90.00
_cell.angle_gamma   90.00
#
_symmetry.space_group_name_H-M   'P 1'
#
loop_
_entity.id
_entity.type
_entity.pdbx_description
1 polymer ?
#
loop_
_entity_poly.entity_id
_entity_poly.type
_entity_poly.pdbx_seq_one_letter_code
_entity_poly.pdbx_strand_id
1 'polypeptide(L)'
;MPAPSGDIARQAAAGLTSTKASSGQPQRRSGSAPATSSGNNATAWVIGGVIILAAGAATLFLVNRQAEPTPPPIVVEVKSAPSPDDIAKADEILKTNRALTEIQGLMDSDDFMGAAKLWAETSTLSPTFVRNYREQILPRILSNFSASVTKQLLNRLDRPGVLNDAKSIQEAIAEAKEALRLGTEIKVPQNESWKRLQACLERAQSLTSIEVRPTMIIPGEWRTGETGPNSPSQADFTLSPSAADAVAKFVEASGATLRESVQIRLRLLAFTSPHLRDDQSKYLNGEIRRTPQSTWIESTPEPGKLPAIGIGLSNRRNEVSLNFPTGEGARAGANRLIEVILPKGDRQCFALIGDLKTLQPLNLGPDALLLDAETGVIRPAPWAESAVNAFIWTKGSIGLYPDGHEFPDRDLPSIRATRSVLETDIIRLESKQGPGTPPYEIVAQRRKLFKEGKLMEAGAPWSIQAIDANGAAGPRLLEFR
;
A
#
# COMPACT_ATOMS: atom_id res chain seq x y z
N MET A 1 5.11 24.72 -30.31
CA MET A 1 5.65 23.91 -29.21
C MET A 1 5.28 24.60 -27.91
N PRO A 2 4.73 23.90 -26.91
CA PRO A 2 4.39 24.50 -25.62
C PRO A 2 5.66 24.78 -24.80
N ALA A 3 5.61 25.81 -23.96
CA ALA A 3 6.71 26.23 -23.09
C ALA A 3 7.07 25.13 -22.05
N PRO A 4 8.36 24.96 -21.71
CA PRO A 4 8.83 23.90 -20.83
C PRO A 4 8.47 24.19 -19.36
N SER A 5 8.01 23.18 -18.63
CA SER A 5 7.61 23.27 -17.23
C SER A 5 8.67 22.73 -16.25
N GLY A 6 8.66 23.30 -15.05
CA GLY A 6 9.11 22.65 -13.81
C GLY A 6 10.59 22.78 -13.48
N ASP A 7 11.45 22.03 -14.18
CA ASP A 7 12.80 21.76 -13.67
C ASP A 7 13.92 22.49 -14.41
N ILE A 8 13.71 22.79 -15.70
CA ILE A 8 14.66 23.59 -16.49
C ILE A 8 14.60 25.09 -16.07
N ALA A 9 13.42 25.57 -15.67
CA ALA A 9 13.23 26.91 -15.13
C ALA A 9 13.86 27.08 -13.73
N ARG A 10 13.85 26.01 -12.91
CA ARG A 10 14.51 26.00 -11.60
C ARG A 10 16.04 26.02 -11.71
N GLN A 11 16.61 25.35 -12.71
CA GLN A 11 18.05 25.32 -12.93
C GLN A 11 18.60 26.64 -13.48
N ALA A 12 17.82 27.38 -14.28
CA ALA A 12 18.19 28.71 -14.77
C ALA A 12 18.17 29.80 -13.68
N ALA A 13 17.26 29.69 -12.69
CA ALA A 13 17.18 30.62 -11.56
C ALA A 13 18.32 30.45 -10.54
N ALA A 14 19.02 29.31 -10.56
CA ALA A 14 20.13 29.01 -9.65
C ALA A 14 21.52 29.41 -10.20
N GLY A 15 21.59 30.07 -11.36
CA GLY A 15 22.86 30.60 -11.92
C GLY A 15 23.87 29.55 -12.38
N LEU A 16 23.48 28.28 -12.47
CA LEU A 16 24.36 27.19 -12.92
C LEU A 16 24.24 27.03 -14.44
N THR A 17 25.27 27.43 -15.19
CA THR A 17 25.33 27.20 -16.63
C THR A 17 25.51 25.71 -16.94
N SER A 18 24.56 25.15 -17.69
CA SER A 18 24.52 23.78 -18.18
C SER A 18 25.67 23.46 -19.15
N THR A 19 26.34 22.34 -18.96
CA THR A 19 27.13 21.66 -19.99
C THR A 19 26.21 20.77 -20.83
N LYS A 20 26.28 21.02 -22.14
CA LYS A 20 25.49 20.49 -23.25
C LYS A 20 25.80 19.01 -23.52
N ALA A 21 24.77 18.18 -23.69
CA ALA A 21 24.88 16.85 -24.31
C ALA A 21 24.17 16.82 -25.67
N SER A 22 24.72 16.01 -26.56
CA SER A 22 24.68 16.06 -28.02
C SER A 22 23.42 15.53 -28.70
N SER A 23 23.22 16.05 -29.91
CA SER A 23 22.23 15.73 -30.95
C SER A 23 22.31 14.30 -31.51
N GLY A 24 21.14 13.70 -31.76
CA GLY A 24 20.94 12.57 -32.68
C GLY A 24 19.75 12.83 -33.61
N GLN A 25 19.94 12.56 -34.90
CA GLN A 25 19.23 13.05 -36.10
C GLN A 25 17.86 12.40 -36.45
N PRO A 26 17.14 12.93 -37.47
CA PRO A 26 15.71 12.68 -37.74
C PRO A 26 15.42 11.70 -38.91
N GLN A 27 14.22 11.14 -38.93
CA GLN A 27 13.56 10.50 -40.10
C GLN A 27 12.06 10.75 -40.02
N ARG A 28 11.24 10.80 -41.07
CA ARG A 28 11.31 11.21 -42.49
C ARG A 28 9.82 11.28 -42.92
N ARG A 29 9.44 12.27 -43.72
CA ARG A 29 8.07 12.54 -44.24
C ARG A 29 7.46 11.41 -45.09
N SER A 30 6.11 11.35 -45.12
CA SER A 30 5.24 11.59 -46.33
C SER A 30 3.79 11.19 -46.02
N GLY A 31 2.78 12.06 -46.11
CA GLY A 31 1.93 12.35 -47.29
C GLY A 31 0.53 11.71 -47.06
N SER A 32 -0.66 12.25 -47.35
CA SER A 32 -1.15 13.34 -48.21
C SER A 32 -2.62 13.67 -47.82
N ALA A 33 -3.02 14.94 -47.96
CA ALA A 33 -4.38 15.51 -47.79
C ALA A 33 -5.25 15.26 -49.07
N PRO A 34 -6.43 15.91 -49.33
CA PRO A 34 -7.23 16.86 -48.53
C PRO A 34 -8.78 16.69 -48.62
N ALA A 35 -9.53 17.45 -47.80
CA ALA A 35 -10.81 18.05 -48.21
C ALA A 35 -11.06 19.38 -47.47
N THR A 36 -11.41 20.38 -48.28
CA THR A 36 -11.82 21.77 -48.04
C THR A 36 -13.04 21.89 -47.09
N SER A 37 -13.42 23.00 -46.45
CA SER A 37 -13.43 24.41 -46.88
C SER A 37 -13.85 25.34 -45.72
N SER A 38 -13.45 26.62 -45.85
CA SER A 38 -14.25 27.82 -45.58
C SER A 38 -14.54 28.25 -44.14
N GLY A 39 -14.05 29.46 -43.79
CA GLY A 39 -14.75 30.34 -42.84
C GLY A 39 -13.83 31.32 -42.13
N ASN A 40 -13.96 32.60 -42.47
CA ASN A 40 -13.05 33.70 -42.13
C ASN A 40 -12.91 34.08 -40.65
N ASN A 41 -11.75 34.67 -40.39
CA ASN A 41 -11.37 35.47 -39.22
C ASN A 41 -12.11 36.81 -39.14
N ALA A 42 -12.53 37.19 -37.93
CA ALA A 42 -12.70 38.55 -37.41
C ALA A 42 -12.74 38.40 -35.87
N THR A 43 -12.09 39.17 -35.00
CA THR A 43 -11.58 40.54 -35.12
C THR A 43 -10.55 40.73 -34.00
N ALA A 44 -9.42 41.31 -34.37
CA ALA A 44 -8.33 41.73 -33.52
C ALA A 44 -8.52 43.22 -33.15
N TRP A 45 -8.28 43.54 -31.88
CA TRP A 45 -7.71 44.80 -31.36
C TRP A 45 -8.41 46.14 -31.68
N VAL A 46 -9.01 46.74 -30.65
CA VAL A 46 -9.41 48.16 -30.59
C VAL A 46 -8.53 48.85 -29.56
N ILE A 47 -7.44 49.48 -30.00
CA ILE A 47 -6.70 50.53 -29.28
C ILE A 47 -6.17 51.52 -30.33
N GLY A 48 -6.60 52.79 -30.27
CA GLY A 48 -5.91 53.89 -30.94
C GLY A 48 -6.80 55.02 -31.47
N GLY A 49 -6.70 56.20 -30.84
CA GLY A 49 -6.65 57.48 -31.55
C GLY A 49 -7.96 58.28 -31.70
N VAL A 50 -8.31 59.07 -30.69
CA VAL A 50 -9.11 60.30 -30.86
C VAL A 50 -8.23 61.48 -30.49
N ILE A 51 -7.53 62.03 -31.49
CA ILE A 51 -6.98 63.39 -31.50
C ILE A 51 -7.25 63.91 -32.92
N ILE A 52 -7.62 65.19 -33.01
CA ILE A 52 -7.96 66.00 -34.21
C ILE A 52 -9.47 66.15 -34.47
N LEU A 53 -10.09 67.09 -33.73
CA LEU A 53 -11.12 68.01 -34.26
C LEU A 53 -11.40 69.12 -33.23
N ALA A 54 -10.49 70.09 -33.14
CA ALA A 54 -10.77 71.42 -32.55
C ALA A 54 -9.75 72.47 -33.04
N ALA A 55 -9.52 72.50 -34.35
CA ALA A 55 -8.97 73.67 -35.03
C ALA A 55 -10.17 74.45 -35.58
N GLY A 56 -10.69 75.40 -34.81
CA GLY A 56 -11.88 76.15 -35.22
C GLY A 56 -12.50 77.05 -34.16
N ALA A 57 -11.68 77.73 -33.34
CA ALA A 57 -12.18 78.81 -32.47
C ALA A 57 -11.07 79.81 -32.06
N ALA A 58 -10.00 79.94 -32.86
CA ALA A 58 -8.84 80.78 -32.54
C ALA A 58 -8.86 82.18 -33.20
N THR A 59 -9.98 82.64 -33.76
CA THR A 59 -10.05 83.91 -34.50
C THR A 59 -11.01 84.96 -33.96
N LEU A 60 -11.70 84.72 -32.84
CA LEU A 60 -12.64 85.69 -32.25
C LEU A 60 -12.27 86.22 -30.86
N PHE A 61 -11.11 85.85 -30.32
CA PHE A 61 -10.69 86.27 -28.96
C PHE A 61 -9.33 86.98 -28.90
N LEU A 62 -8.89 87.57 -30.03
CA LEU A 62 -7.68 88.40 -30.11
C LEU A 62 -7.96 89.92 -30.15
N VAL A 63 -9.21 90.33 -29.94
CA VAL A 63 -9.60 91.75 -29.89
C VAL A 63 -10.49 92.02 -28.66
N ASN A 64 -9.92 91.86 -27.46
CA ASN A 64 -10.26 92.70 -26.31
C ASN A 64 -9.30 92.39 -25.15
N ARG A 65 -8.27 93.23 -25.03
CA ARG A 65 -7.43 93.33 -23.83
C ARG A 65 -8.26 93.89 -22.69
N GLN A 66 -8.35 93.15 -21.58
CA GLN A 66 -8.45 93.72 -20.24
C GLN A 66 -7.47 92.98 -19.33
N ALA A 67 -6.79 93.72 -18.47
CA ALA A 67 -5.76 93.23 -17.55
C ALA A 67 -6.37 92.73 -16.23
N GLU A 68 -5.58 91.90 -15.53
CA GLU A 68 -5.68 91.38 -14.14
C GLU A 68 -6.39 90.04 -13.88
N PRO A 69 -6.03 89.28 -12.81
CA PRO A 69 -4.79 89.29 -12.01
C PRO A 69 -4.09 87.90 -12.00
N THR A 70 -2.83 87.86 -11.56
CA THR A 70 -2.04 86.62 -11.39
C THR A 70 -2.75 85.66 -10.42
N PRO A 71 -3.04 84.40 -10.80
CA PRO A 71 -3.58 83.42 -9.85
C PRO A 71 -2.49 83.02 -8.84
N PRO A 72 -2.84 82.77 -7.56
CA PRO A 72 -1.89 82.30 -6.58
C PRO A 72 -1.36 80.91 -6.98
N PRO A 73 -0.16 80.51 -6.55
CA PRO A 73 0.43 79.24 -6.95
C PRO A 73 -0.47 78.09 -6.51
N ILE A 74 -0.87 77.25 -7.48
CA ILE A 74 -1.49 75.96 -7.21
C ILE A 74 -0.43 75.13 -6.51
N VAL A 75 -0.60 74.92 -5.19
CA VAL A 75 0.12 73.89 -4.46
C VAL A 75 -0.38 72.56 -5.00
N VAL A 76 0.35 71.97 -5.95
CA VAL A 76 0.18 70.57 -6.31
C VAL A 76 0.62 69.80 -5.08
N GLU A 77 -0.34 69.29 -4.31
CA GLU A 77 -0.07 68.33 -3.26
C GLU A 77 0.44 67.06 -3.95
N VAL A 78 1.77 66.98 -4.11
CA VAL A 78 2.45 65.80 -4.64
C VAL A 78 2.14 64.69 -3.65
N LYS A 79 1.23 63.79 -4.04
CA LYS A 79 0.89 62.60 -3.27
C LYS A 79 2.22 61.91 -2.93
N SER A 80 2.57 61.93 -1.65
CA SER A 80 3.86 61.45 -1.15
C SER A 80 4.11 60.05 -1.70
N ALA A 81 5.32 59.79 -2.21
CA ALA A 81 5.71 58.43 -2.58
C ALA A 81 5.41 57.51 -1.38
N PRO A 82 4.78 56.33 -1.60
CA PRO A 82 4.36 55.46 -0.51
C PRO A 82 5.56 55.16 0.39
N SER A 83 5.36 55.28 1.69
CA SER A 83 6.43 55.03 2.66
C SER A 83 6.87 53.56 2.57
N PRO A 84 8.10 53.22 3.00
CA PRO A 84 8.53 51.82 3.11
C PRO A 84 7.53 50.94 3.88
N ASP A 85 6.84 51.51 4.88
CA ASP A 85 5.80 50.84 5.65
C ASP A 85 4.52 50.58 4.84
N ASP A 86 4.17 51.49 3.92
CA ASP A 86 3.02 51.31 3.01
C ASP A 86 3.31 50.23 1.97
N ILE A 87 4.55 50.17 1.48
CA ILE A 87 5.02 49.12 0.57
C ILE A 87 5.01 47.76 1.28
N ALA A 88 5.48 47.69 2.53
CA ALA A 88 5.47 46.47 3.33
C ALA A 88 4.04 45.96 3.60
N LYS A 89 3.10 46.86 3.94
CA LYS A 89 1.69 46.51 4.11
C LYS A 89 1.03 46.04 2.81
N ALA A 90 1.34 46.69 1.68
CA ALA A 90 0.82 46.28 0.39
C ALA A 90 1.32 44.88 -0.03
N ASP A 91 2.60 44.58 0.24
CA ASP A 91 3.18 43.26 -0.02
C ASP A 91 2.59 42.18 0.91
N GLU A 92 2.34 42.50 2.19
CA GLU A 92 1.63 41.61 3.11
C GLU A 92 0.23 41.29 2.58
N ILE A 93 -0.57 42.29 2.17
CA ILE A 93 -1.92 42.10 1.62
C ILE A 93 -1.90 41.21 0.37
N LEU A 94 -0.94 41.42 -0.54
CA LEU A 94 -0.81 40.60 -1.75
C LEU A 94 -0.48 39.14 -1.42
N LYS A 95 0.47 38.90 -0.51
CA LYS A 95 0.81 37.55 -0.03
C LYS A 95 -0.37 36.88 0.65
N THR A 96 -1.09 37.61 1.49
CA THR A 96 -2.29 37.14 2.18
C THR A 96 -3.41 36.77 1.22
N ASN A 97 -3.68 37.58 0.19
CA ASN A 97 -4.71 37.28 -0.81
C ASN A 97 -4.33 36.08 -1.70
N ARG A 98 -3.03 35.91 -1.99
CA ARG A 98 -2.53 34.73 -2.68
C ARG A 98 -2.72 33.48 -1.83
N ALA A 99 -2.35 33.51 -0.56
CA ALA A 99 -2.54 32.40 0.37
C ALA A 99 -4.02 32.04 0.51
N LEU A 100 -4.92 33.03 0.58
CA LEU A 100 -6.37 32.79 0.60
C LEU A 100 -6.86 32.05 -0.65
N THR A 101 -6.44 32.50 -1.83
CA THR A 101 -6.82 31.88 -3.11
C THR A 101 -6.33 30.44 -3.19
N GLU A 102 -5.11 30.19 -2.72
CA GLU A 102 -4.50 28.86 -2.70
C GLU A 102 -5.18 27.94 -1.67
N ILE A 103 -5.49 28.41 -0.46
CA ILE A 103 -6.25 27.65 0.54
C ILE A 103 -7.63 27.25 -0.01
N GLN A 104 -8.32 28.17 -0.70
CA GLN A 104 -9.60 27.87 -1.32
C GLN A 104 -9.46 26.81 -2.42
N GLY A 105 -8.47 26.95 -3.31
CA GLY A 105 -8.19 25.95 -4.35
C GLY A 105 -7.87 24.57 -3.77
N LEU A 106 -7.11 24.49 -2.68
CA LEU A 106 -6.80 23.24 -1.99
C LEU A 106 -8.06 22.60 -1.40
N MET A 107 -8.90 23.38 -0.71
CA MET A 107 -10.19 22.89 -0.20
C MET A 107 -11.11 22.40 -1.32
N ASP A 108 -11.16 23.10 -2.45
CA ASP A 108 -11.99 22.74 -3.60
C ASP A 108 -11.48 21.44 -4.28
N SER A 109 -10.19 21.15 -4.15
CA SER A 109 -9.56 19.89 -4.59
C SER A 109 -9.62 18.74 -3.56
N ASP A 110 -10.31 18.93 -2.42
CA ASP A 110 -10.34 17.97 -1.31
C ASP A 110 -8.95 17.70 -0.68
N ASP A 111 -8.02 18.66 -0.76
CA ASP A 111 -6.72 18.65 -0.05
C ASP A 111 -6.77 19.53 1.21
N PHE A 112 -7.49 19.03 2.21
CA PHE A 112 -7.63 19.74 3.48
C PHE A 112 -6.35 19.71 4.35
N MET A 113 -5.44 18.77 4.11
CA MET A 113 -4.13 18.76 4.74
C MET A 113 -3.29 19.95 4.26
N GLY A 114 -3.18 20.12 2.94
CA GLY A 114 -2.49 21.26 2.34
C GLY A 114 -3.10 22.59 2.79
N ALA A 115 -4.44 22.69 2.73
CA ALA A 115 -5.17 23.87 3.17
C ALA A 115 -4.90 24.21 4.66
N ALA A 116 -4.87 23.20 5.54
CA ALA A 116 -4.59 23.37 6.96
C ALA A 116 -3.14 23.81 7.23
N LYS A 117 -2.15 23.25 6.51
CA LYS A 117 -0.74 23.64 6.64
C LYS A 117 -0.56 25.11 6.25
N LEU A 118 -1.07 25.47 5.06
CA LEU A 118 -0.99 26.83 4.56
C LEU A 118 -1.75 27.82 5.46
N TRP A 119 -2.90 27.41 6.02
CA TRP A 119 -3.61 28.21 7.03
C TRP A 119 -2.76 28.43 8.29
N ALA A 120 -2.15 27.38 8.85
CA ALA A 120 -1.33 27.48 10.06
C ALA A 120 -0.08 28.36 9.84
N GLU A 121 0.63 28.16 8.73
CA GLU A 121 1.79 28.97 8.34
C GLU A 121 1.41 30.45 8.15
N THR A 122 0.36 30.72 7.38
CA THR A 122 -0.11 32.10 7.13
C THR A 122 -0.60 32.76 8.41
N SER A 123 -1.24 32.00 9.31
CA SER A 123 -1.72 32.51 10.60
C SER A 123 -0.61 32.95 11.53
N THR A 124 0.53 32.25 11.51
CA THR A 124 1.74 32.65 12.27
C THR A 124 2.41 33.88 11.66
N LEU A 125 2.36 34.03 10.34
CA LEU A 125 3.01 35.13 9.62
C LEU A 125 2.20 36.44 9.61
N SER A 126 0.86 36.38 9.57
CA SER A 126 0.00 37.57 9.51
C SER A 126 -1.21 37.48 10.45
N PRO A 127 -1.20 38.21 11.60
CA PRO A 127 -2.37 38.34 12.47
C PRO A 127 -3.58 38.98 11.79
N THR A 128 -3.33 39.87 10.83
CA THR A 128 -4.38 40.58 10.08
C THR A 128 -5.18 39.61 9.19
N PHE A 129 -4.50 38.66 8.53
CA PHE A 129 -5.16 37.59 7.78
C PHE A 129 -6.13 36.80 8.66
N VAL A 130 -5.66 36.36 9.83
CA VAL A 130 -6.48 35.56 10.76
C VAL A 130 -7.73 36.33 11.15
N ARG A 131 -7.61 37.60 11.53
CA ARG A 131 -8.78 38.42 11.91
C ARG A 131 -9.82 38.50 10.79
N ASN A 132 -9.39 38.64 9.55
CA ASN A 132 -10.29 38.91 8.43
C ASN A 132 -10.97 37.63 7.88
N TYR A 133 -10.29 36.49 7.91
CA TYR A 133 -10.75 35.29 7.20
C TYR A 133 -11.06 34.07 8.09
N ARG A 134 -10.79 34.16 9.40
CA ARG A 134 -11.00 33.05 10.34
C ARG A 134 -12.42 32.51 10.31
N GLU A 135 -13.43 33.37 10.31
CA GLU A 135 -14.84 32.93 10.36
C GLU A 135 -15.28 32.22 9.09
N GLN A 136 -14.68 32.55 7.94
CA GLN A 136 -15.05 31.99 6.64
C GLN A 136 -14.30 30.68 6.34
N ILE A 137 -13.01 30.63 6.67
CA ILE A 137 -12.10 29.57 6.20
C ILE A 137 -11.93 28.47 7.24
N LEU A 138 -11.63 28.85 8.49
CA LEU A 138 -11.27 27.88 9.52
C LEU A 138 -12.38 26.84 9.75
N PRO A 139 -13.67 27.20 9.89
CA PRO A 139 -14.73 26.20 10.10
C PRO A 139 -14.80 25.14 8.98
N ARG A 140 -14.59 25.55 7.72
CA ARG A 140 -14.61 24.63 6.56
C ARG A 140 -13.44 23.65 6.60
N ILE A 141 -12.26 24.12 7.00
CA ILE A 141 -11.10 23.27 7.21
C ILE A 141 -11.39 22.27 8.33
N LEU A 142 -11.80 22.77 9.51
CA LEU A 142 -12.03 21.94 10.69
C LEU A 142 -13.11 20.87 10.46
N SER A 143 -14.18 21.17 9.72
CA SER A 143 -15.27 20.22 9.49
C SER A 143 -14.89 19.06 8.56
N ASN A 144 -13.97 19.29 7.62
CA ASN A 144 -13.65 18.31 6.56
C ASN A 144 -12.27 17.67 6.71
N PHE A 145 -11.35 18.28 7.48
CA PHE A 145 -9.97 17.85 7.63
C PHE A 145 -9.83 16.35 7.88
N SER A 146 -10.41 15.84 8.97
CA SER A 146 -10.24 14.42 9.34
C SER A 146 -10.84 13.48 8.29
N ALA A 147 -11.97 13.83 7.70
CA ALA A 147 -12.66 12.99 6.71
C ALA A 147 -11.86 12.91 5.40
N SER A 148 -11.39 14.06 4.90
CA SER A 148 -10.58 14.18 3.69
C SER A 148 -9.24 13.42 3.84
N VAL A 149 -8.51 13.67 4.92
CA VAL A 149 -7.21 13.00 5.16
C VAL A 149 -7.39 11.50 5.33
N THR A 150 -8.41 11.06 6.07
CA THR A 150 -8.72 9.63 6.23
C THR A 150 -9.00 8.98 4.87
N LYS A 151 -9.79 9.62 4.02
CA LYS A 151 -10.10 9.13 2.66
C LYS A 151 -8.82 8.98 1.82
N GLN A 152 -7.93 9.97 1.84
CA GLN A 152 -6.66 9.91 1.10
C GLN A 152 -5.72 8.81 1.62
N LEU A 153 -5.65 8.62 2.94
CA LEU A 153 -4.88 7.54 3.55
C LEU A 153 -5.45 6.16 3.20
N LEU A 154 -6.76 5.97 3.36
CA LEU A 154 -7.43 4.71 3.04
C LEU A 154 -7.28 4.34 1.56
N ASN A 155 -7.41 5.30 0.63
CA ASN A 155 -7.17 5.03 -0.80
C ASN A 155 -5.77 4.46 -1.09
N ARG A 156 -4.76 4.80 -0.28
CA ARG A 156 -3.41 4.23 -0.38
C ARG A 156 -3.26 2.91 0.36
N LEU A 157 -3.89 2.77 1.52
CA LEU A 157 -3.82 1.56 2.34
C LEU A 157 -4.68 0.42 1.81
N ASP A 158 -5.76 0.71 1.07
CA ASP A 158 -6.69 -0.27 0.53
C ASP A 158 -6.29 -0.76 -0.87
N ARG A 159 -5.21 -0.22 -1.44
CA ARG A 159 -4.79 -0.56 -2.80
C ARG A 159 -4.25 -2.00 -2.89
N PRO A 160 -4.44 -2.68 -4.03
CA PRO A 160 -3.84 -3.99 -4.28
C PRO A 160 -2.32 -3.98 -4.05
N GLY A 161 -1.83 -4.99 -3.33
CA GLY A 161 -0.38 -5.20 -3.15
C GLY A 161 0.30 -4.25 -2.17
N VAL A 162 -0.43 -3.44 -1.40
CA VAL A 162 0.15 -2.51 -0.41
C VAL A 162 1.11 -3.20 0.57
N LEU A 163 0.84 -4.46 0.96
CA LEU A 163 1.66 -5.22 1.89
C LEU A 163 3.06 -5.55 1.33
N ASN A 164 3.23 -5.47 0.00
CA ASN A 164 4.53 -5.62 -0.67
C ASN A 164 5.28 -4.29 -0.81
N ASP A 165 4.65 -3.15 -0.46
CA ASP A 165 5.23 -1.81 -0.54
C ASP A 165 5.34 -1.18 0.86
N ALA A 166 6.34 -1.65 1.61
CA ALA A 166 6.63 -1.15 2.94
C ALA A 166 6.90 0.37 2.96
N LYS A 167 7.47 0.93 1.88
CA LYS A 167 7.76 2.36 1.79
C LYS A 167 6.47 3.17 1.81
N SER A 168 5.49 2.79 1.00
CA SER A 168 4.19 3.47 0.97
C SER A 168 3.44 3.37 2.31
N ILE A 169 3.53 2.24 3.01
CA ILE A 169 2.94 2.12 4.37
C ILE A 169 3.61 3.10 5.33
N GLN A 170 4.95 3.21 5.31
CA GLN A 170 5.69 4.15 6.15
C GLN A 170 5.35 5.62 5.83
N GLU A 171 5.20 5.96 4.54
CA GLU A 171 4.75 7.30 4.11
C GLU A 171 3.34 7.61 4.63
N ALA A 172 2.41 6.66 4.55
CA ALA A 172 1.06 6.82 5.11
C ALA A 172 1.07 7.01 6.64
N ILE A 173 1.92 6.27 7.36
CA ILE A 173 2.11 6.44 8.81
C ILE A 173 2.65 7.85 9.13
N ALA A 174 3.67 8.29 8.40
CA ALA A 174 4.27 9.62 8.61
C ALA A 174 3.25 10.73 8.37
N GLU A 175 2.46 10.61 7.30
CA GLU A 175 1.43 11.58 6.96
C GLU A 175 0.28 11.57 7.96
N ALA A 176 -0.19 10.41 8.42
CA ALA A 176 -1.21 10.32 9.45
C ALA A 176 -0.76 10.91 10.80
N LYS A 177 0.51 10.68 11.19
CA LYS A 177 1.10 11.32 12.38
C LYS A 177 1.14 12.84 12.26
N GLU A 178 1.56 13.34 11.10
CA GLU A 178 1.58 14.77 10.82
C GLU A 178 0.18 15.37 10.79
N ALA A 179 -0.81 14.63 10.26
CA ALA A 179 -2.21 15.03 10.25
C ALA A 179 -2.76 15.22 11.67
N LEU A 180 -2.48 14.26 12.55
CA LEU A 180 -2.91 14.32 13.95
C LEU A 180 -2.21 15.45 14.71
N ARG A 181 -0.92 15.69 14.43
CA ARG A 181 -0.16 16.81 15.00
C ARG A 181 -0.78 18.15 14.59
N LEU A 182 -0.92 18.37 13.28
CA LEU A 182 -1.48 19.60 12.72
C LEU A 182 -2.94 19.81 13.13
N GLY A 183 -3.74 18.74 13.12
CA GLY A 183 -5.13 18.79 13.53
C GLY A 183 -5.30 19.21 14.99
N THR A 184 -4.38 18.79 15.87
CA THR A 184 -4.33 19.26 17.27
C THR A 184 -3.97 20.74 17.34
N GLU A 185 -3.00 21.18 16.54
CA GLU A 185 -2.53 22.57 16.46
C GLU A 185 -3.66 23.53 16.04
N ILE A 186 -4.42 23.18 15.01
CA ILE A 186 -5.55 24.00 14.52
C ILE A 186 -6.87 23.74 15.27
N LYS A 187 -6.87 22.83 16.25
CA LYS A 187 -8.02 22.47 17.10
C LYS A 187 -9.19 21.84 16.33
N VAL A 188 -8.90 20.84 15.51
CA VAL A 188 -9.92 20.00 14.84
C VAL A 188 -10.81 19.31 15.89
N PRO A 189 -12.14 19.30 15.70
CA PRO A 189 -13.06 18.62 16.61
C PRO A 189 -12.75 17.13 16.75
N GLN A 190 -12.69 16.63 17.99
CA GLN A 190 -12.47 15.21 18.32
C GLN A 190 -13.75 14.36 18.17
N ASN A 191 -14.41 14.49 17.01
CA ASN A 191 -15.62 13.76 16.66
C ASN A 191 -15.28 12.37 16.06
N GLU A 192 -16.29 11.66 15.57
CA GLU A 192 -16.12 10.35 14.93
C GLU A 192 -15.15 10.38 13.74
N SER A 193 -15.11 11.46 12.96
CA SER A 193 -14.15 11.59 11.85
C SER A 193 -12.71 11.68 12.36
N TRP A 194 -12.46 12.34 13.49
CA TRP A 194 -11.15 12.35 14.14
C TRP A 194 -10.74 10.97 14.65
N LYS A 195 -11.66 10.24 15.29
CA LYS A 195 -11.39 8.86 15.73
C LYS A 195 -11.07 7.93 14.55
N ARG A 196 -11.73 8.11 13.41
CA ARG A 196 -11.43 7.37 12.18
C ARG A 196 -10.02 7.64 11.65
N LEU A 197 -9.55 8.90 11.74
CA LEU A 197 -8.18 9.24 11.38
C LEU A 197 -7.16 8.55 12.31
N GLN A 198 -7.44 8.51 13.62
CA GLN A 198 -6.62 7.79 14.60
C GLN A 198 -6.60 6.27 14.31
N ALA A 199 -7.76 5.66 14.06
CA ALA A 199 -7.86 4.26 13.68
C ALA A 199 -7.13 3.95 12.36
N CYS A 200 -7.10 4.90 11.42
CA CYS A 200 -6.34 4.76 10.18
C CYS A 200 -4.82 4.69 10.43
N LEU A 201 -4.31 5.49 11.36
CA LEU A 201 -2.91 5.40 11.80
C LEU A 201 -2.62 4.04 12.45
N GLU A 202 -3.47 3.60 13.38
CA GLU A 202 -3.33 2.30 14.06
C GLU A 202 -3.33 1.15 13.05
N ARG A 203 -4.22 1.19 12.07
CA ARG A 203 -4.27 0.23 10.96
C ARG A 203 -2.98 0.28 10.13
N ALA A 204 -2.53 1.46 9.70
CA ALA A 204 -1.29 1.57 8.93
C ALA A 204 -0.09 0.99 9.69
N GLN A 205 -0.03 1.21 11.01
CA GLN A 205 0.99 0.62 11.89
C GLN A 205 0.86 -0.90 11.97
N SER A 206 -0.35 -1.45 12.11
CA SER A 206 -0.55 -2.90 12.20
C SER A 206 -0.06 -3.62 10.93
N LEU A 207 -0.27 -3.02 9.74
CA LEU A 207 0.20 -3.56 8.46
C LEU A 207 1.74 -3.72 8.42
N THR A 208 2.50 -2.94 9.20
CA THR A 208 3.96 -3.06 9.23
C THR A 208 4.45 -4.35 9.90
N SER A 209 3.61 -5.01 10.69
CA SER A 209 3.95 -6.29 11.31
C SER A 209 3.73 -7.49 10.40
N ILE A 210 3.00 -7.30 9.29
CA ILE A 210 2.69 -8.33 8.31
C ILE A 210 3.82 -8.40 7.27
N GLU A 211 4.42 -9.58 7.11
CA GLU A 211 5.39 -9.85 6.06
C GLU A 211 4.83 -10.84 5.03
N VAL A 212 4.60 -10.38 3.81
CA VAL A 212 4.16 -11.26 2.72
C VAL A 212 5.38 -11.99 2.15
N ARG A 213 5.39 -13.31 2.32
CA ARG A 213 6.45 -14.21 1.81
C ARG A 213 5.81 -15.36 1.03
N PRO A 214 6.20 -15.60 -0.24
CA PRO A 214 5.78 -16.80 -0.96
C PRO A 214 6.14 -18.04 -0.15
N THR A 215 5.15 -18.81 0.30
CA THR A 215 5.34 -19.88 1.28
C THR A 215 4.71 -21.18 0.78
N MET A 216 5.56 -22.17 0.49
CA MET A 216 5.12 -23.55 0.29
C MET A 216 4.92 -24.20 1.64
N ILE A 217 3.70 -24.64 1.92
CA ILE A 217 3.34 -25.31 3.16
C ILE A 217 3.40 -26.81 2.93
N ILE A 218 4.32 -27.46 3.65
CA ILE A 218 4.73 -28.85 3.46
C ILE A 218 4.45 -29.63 4.74
N PRO A 219 3.37 -30.44 4.79
CA PRO A 219 3.10 -31.30 5.93
C PRO A 219 3.96 -32.57 5.86
N GLY A 220 4.42 -33.05 7.00
CA GLY A 220 5.26 -34.22 7.09
C GLY A 220 5.64 -34.55 8.53
N GLU A 221 6.56 -35.49 8.68
CA GLU A 221 6.99 -35.99 9.98
C GLU A 221 8.50 -35.79 10.15
N TRP A 222 8.88 -35.35 11.35
CA TRP A 222 10.27 -35.26 11.76
C TRP A 222 10.77 -36.62 12.21
N ARG A 223 11.97 -36.96 11.76
CA ARG A 223 12.79 -38.06 12.26
C ARG A 223 13.99 -37.44 12.94
N THR A 224 14.08 -37.61 14.25
CA THR A 224 15.15 -37.01 15.06
C THR A 224 16.21 -38.07 15.35
N GLY A 225 17.46 -37.79 15.01
CA GLY A 225 18.59 -38.61 15.42
C GLY A 225 19.09 -38.16 16.78
N GLU A 226 19.03 -39.03 17.79
CA GLU A 226 19.72 -38.79 19.06
C GLU A 226 21.19 -39.17 18.91
N THR A 227 22.07 -38.18 18.84
CA THR A 227 23.52 -38.38 18.74
C THR A 227 24.23 -37.99 20.05
N GLY A 228 23.70 -38.42 21.20
CA GLY A 228 24.37 -38.27 22.50
C GLY A 228 24.61 -36.81 22.95
N PRO A 229 25.20 -36.60 24.13
CA PRO A 229 25.29 -35.26 24.76
C PRO A 229 26.23 -34.26 24.08
N ASN A 230 27.07 -34.70 23.14
CA ASN A 230 28.14 -33.88 22.52
C ASN A 230 28.07 -33.76 21.00
N SER A 231 27.07 -34.34 20.31
CA SER A 231 26.95 -34.23 18.85
C SER A 231 25.82 -33.28 18.47
N PRO A 232 25.92 -32.57 17.32
CA PRO A 232 24.82 -31.77 16.82
C PRO A 232 23.58 -32.65 16.64
N SER A 233 22.44 -32.20 17.18
CA SER A 233 21.19 -32.91 17.00
C SER A 233 20.73 -32.76 15.55
N GLN A 234 20.48 -33.88 14.89
CA GLN A 234 20.01 -33.92 13.51
C GLN A 234 18.51 -34.19 13.47
N ALA A 235 17.79 -33.46 12.62
CA ALA A 235 16.38 -33.72 12.33
C ALA A 235 16.18 -33.81 10.82
N ASP A 236 15.67 -34.93 10.35
CA ASP A 236 15.28 -35.16 8.97
C ASP A 236 13.75 -35.02 8.83
N PHE A 237 13.27 -34.33 7.82
CA PHE A 237 11.85 -34.17 7.49
C PHE A 237 11.58 -34.82 6.14
N THR A 238 10.74 -35.85 6.12
CA THR A 238 10.45 -36.57 4.87
C THR A 238 9.52 -35.75 3.98
N LEU A 239 9.91 -35.55 2.72
CA LEU A 239 9.09 -34.86 1.74
C LEU A 239 8.16 -35.85 1.02
N SER A 240 6.86 -35.52 0.99
CA SER A 240 5.92 -36.23 0.13
C SER A 240 6.24 -36.04 -1.37
N PRO A 241 5.78 -36.92 -2.28
CA PRO A 241 6.04 -36.78 -3.70
C PRO A 241 5.59 -35.43 -4.29
N SER A 242 4.44 -34.92 -3.86
CA SER A 242 3.93 -33.62 -4.33
C SER A 242 4.76 -32.44 -3.81
N ALA A 243 5.27 -32.54 -2.58
CA ALA A 243 6.21 -31.55 -2.05
C ALA A 243 7.55 -31.58 -2.78
N ALA A 244 8.08 -32.78 -3.08
CA ALA A 244 9.31 -32.94 -3.85
C ALA A 244 9.18 -32.35 -5.26
N ASP A 245 8.04 -32.57 -5.94
CA ASP A 245 7.74 -31.96 -7.24
C ASP A 245 7.65 -30.43 -7.17
N ALA A 246 6.99 -29.87 -6.14
CA ALA A 246 6.90 -28.42 -5.94
C ALA A 246 8.29 -27.78 -5.70
N VAL A 247 9.15 -28.42 -4.90
CA VAL A 247 10.52 -27.97 -4.68
C VAL A 247 11.35 -28.10 -5.97
N ALA A 248 11.19 -29.17 -6.74
CA ALA A 248 11.89 -29.35 -8.01
C ALA A 248 11.54 -28.25 -9.02
N LYS A 249 10.25 -27.88 -9.13
CA LYS A 249 9.78 -26.76 -9.96
C LYS A 249 10.39 -25.42 -9.54
N PHE A 250 10.50 -25.17 -8.23
CA PHE A 250 11.21 -23.99 -7.73
C PHE A 250 12.69 -23.99 -8.15
N VAL A 251 13.37 -25.13 -8.03
CA VAL A 251 14.77 -25.24 -8.44
C VAL A 251 14.93 -25.01 -9.95
N GLU A 252 14.01 -25.49 -10.78
CA GLU A 252 14.01 -25.19 -12.21
C GLU A 252 13.84 -23.70 -12.49
N ALA A 253 12.92 -23.04 -11.78
CA ALA A 253 12.70 -21.60 -11.88
C ALA A 253 13.87 -20.76 -11.35
N SER A 254 14.69 -21.31 -10.44
CA SER A 254 15.84 -20.61 -9.86
C SER A 254 16.97 -20.31 -10.86
N GLY A 255 16.98 -21.01 -12.01
CA GLY A 255 18.03 -20.94 -13.01
C GLY A 255 19.17 -21.95 -12.81
N ALA A 256 19.12 -22.78 -11.76
CA ALA A 256 20.10 -23.85 -11.57
C ALA A 256 20.01 -24.90 -12.69
N THR A 257 21.17 -25.30 -13.20
CA THR A 257 21.29 -26.33 -14.27
C THR A 257 22.29 -27.40 -13.87
N LEU A 258 22.46 -28.42 -14.73
CA LEU A 258 23.48 -29.46 -14.53
C LEU A 258 24.93 -28.93 -14.59
N ARG A 259 25.13 -27.71 -15.09
CA ARG A 259 26.46 -27.11 -15.29
C ARG A 259 26.72 -25.89 -14.39
N GLU A 260 25.67 -25.35 -13.78
CA GLU A 260 25.74 -24.09 -13.06
C GLU A 260 24.95 -24.19 -11.76
N SER A 261 25.64 -23.95 -10.64
CA SER A 261 25.01 -23.78 -9.33
C SER A 261 24.60 -22.33 -9.12
N VAL A 262 23.53 -22.13 -8.36
CA VAL A 262 23.04 -20.80 -8.02
C VAL A 262 23.40 -20.53 -6.57
N GLN A 263 24.20 -19.49 -6.33
CA GLN A 263 24.49 -19.02 -4.98
C GLN A 263 23.24 -18.42 -4.36
N ILE A 264 22.94 -18.78 -3.12
CA ILE A 264 21.74 -18.34 -2.41
C ILE A 264 22.09 -17.89 -1.00
N ARG A 265 21.15 -17.17 -0.40
CA ARG A 265 21.12 -16.96 1.04
C ARG A 265 19.93 -17.70 1.61
N LEU A 266 20.12 -18.39 2.72
CA LEU A 266 19.04 -19.10 3.37
C LEU A 266 19.10 -18.97 4.89
N ARG A 267 17.97 -19.11 5.56
CA ARG A 267 17.89 -19.13 7.02
C ARG A 267 16.79 -20.06 7.49
N LEU A 268 16.92 -20.50 8.73
CA LEU A 268 15.94 -21.33 9.41
C LEU A 268 15.26 -20.52 10.51
N LEU A 269 13.93 -20.49 10.48
CA LEU A 269 13.10 -19.78 11.46
C LEU A 269 12.14 -20.75 12.16
N ALA A 270 11.70 -20.38 13.36
CA ALA A 270 10.52 -20.98 13.96
C ALA A 270 9.27 -20.56 13.15
N PHE A 271 8.34 -21.49 12.92
CA PHE A 271 7.12 -21.21 12.18
C PHE A 271 5.89 -21.34 13.08
N THR A 272 5.55 -20.26 13.77
CA THR A 272 4.41 -20.20 14.70
C THR A 272 3.17 -19.58 14.07
N SER A 273 3.35 -18.53 13.26
CA SER A 273 2.26 -17.86 12.56
C SER A 273 2.71 -17.50 11.14
N PRO A 274 1.81 -17.64 10.14
CA PRO A 274 2.09 -17.14 8.81
C PRO A 274 2.35 -15.63 8.83
N HIS A 275 3.25 -15.16 7.94
CA HIS A 275 3.61 -13.75 7.81
C HIS A 275 4.28 -13.06 9.01
N LEU A 276 4.64 -13.80 10.06
CA LEU A 276 5.42 -13.23 11.16
C LEU A 276 6.79 -12.76 10.66
N ARG A 277 7.07 -11.47 10.81
CA ARG A 277 8.36 -10.87 10.44
C ARG A 277 9.46 -11.31 11.38
N ASP A 278 10.61 -11.67 10.82
CA ASP A 278 11.85 -11.88 11.55
C ASP A 278 12.99 -11.12 10.85
N ASP A 279 13.51 -10.09 11.50
CA ASP A 279 14.63 -9.27 11.03
C ASP A 279 15.95 -9.60 11.78
N GLN A 280 15.93 -10.52 12.74
CA GLN A 280 17.06 -10.80 13.63
C GLN A 280 17.84 -12.04 13.22
N SER A 281 17.14 -13.05 12.70
CA SER A 281 17.74 -14.32 12.29
C SER A 281 18.65 -14.13 11.08
N LYS A 282 19.94 -14.45 11.26
CA LYS A 282 20.99 -14.27 10.25
C LYS A 282 20.83 -15.23 9.08
N TYR A 283 21.18 -14.74 7.89
CA TYR A 283 21.30 -15.57 6.70
C TYR A 283 22.63 -16.34 6.69
N LEU A 284 22.55 -17.58 6.24
CA LEU A 284 23.67 -18.42 5.86
C LEU A 284 23.84 -18.32 4.33
N ASN A 285 25.09 -18.38 3.87
CA ASN A 285 25.36 -18.60 2.46
C ASN A 285 25.03 -20.05 2.11
N GLY A 286 24.71 -20.30 0.84
CA GLY A 286 24.43 -21.64 0.35
C GLY A 286 24.38 -21.69 -1.16
N GLU A 287 24.03 -22.86 -1.68
CA GLU A 287 23.89 -23.07 -3.12
C GLU A 287 22.73 -24.00 -3.47
N ILE A 288 22.19 -23.78 -4.67
CA ILE A 288 21.30 -24.72 -5.35
C ILE A 288 22.13 -25.43 -6.42
N ARG A 289 22.19 -26.77 -6.34
CA ARG A 289 22.91 -27.62 -7.29
C ARG A 289 21.98 -28.67 -7.90
N ARG A 290 22.18 -28.93 -9.19
CA ARG A 290 21.50 -30.02 -9.90
C ARG A 290 22.53 -30.96 -10.50
N THR A 291 22.26 -32.25 -10.34
CA THR A 291 23.00 -33.35 -10.98
C THR A 291 22.00 -34.25 -11.70
N PRO A 292 22.44 -35.15 -12.60
CA PRO A 292 21.51 -36.05 -13.29
C PRO A 292 20.71 -36.95 -12.34
N GLN A 293 21.22 -37.20 -11.13
CA GLN A 293 20.63 -38.14 -10.16
C GLN A 293 20.00 -37.47 -8.95
N SER A 294 20.33 -36.19 -8.67
CA SER A 294 19.89 -35.50 -7.46
C SER A 294 19.92 -33.98 -7.58
N THR A 295 19.09 -33.32 -6.80
CA THR A 295 19.04 -31.86 -6.64
C THR A 295 19.21 -31.50 -5.17
N TRP A 296 20.00 -30.47 -4.89
CA TRP A 296 20.33 -30.03 -3.53
C TRP A 296 20.13 -28.53 -3.39
N ILE A 297 19.51 -28.12 -2.29
CA ILE A 297 19.53 -26.75 -1.77
C ILE A 297 20.20 -26.83 -0.41
N GLU A 298 21.38 -26.25 -0.24
CA GLU A 298 22.15 -26.44 1.00
C GLU A 298 22.86 -25.18 1.47
N SER A 299 22.98 -25.02 2.78
CA SER A 299 23.87 -24.02 3.38
C SER A 299 25.33 -24.44 3.22
N THR A 300 26.21 -23.48 2.97
CA THR A 300 27.65 -23.70 3.00
C THR A 300 28.08 -24.17 4.39
N PRO A 301 28.70 -25.35 4.51
CA PRO A 301 29.16 -25.85 5.80
C PRO A 301 30.34 -25.03 6.33
N GLU A 302 30.39 -24.85 7.64
CA GLU A 302 31.63 -24.42 8.29
C GLU A 302 32.68 -25.54 8.19
N PRO A 303 33.98 -25.21 8.14
CA PRO A 303 35.04 -26.22 8.07
C PRO A 303 34.90 -27.28 9.18
N GLY A 304 34.82 -28.55 8.77
CA GLY A 304 34.69 -29.69 9.68
C GLY A 304 33.28 -29.92 10.25
N LYS A 305 32.26 -29.18 9.79
CA LYS A 305 30.86 -29.37 10.20
C LYS A 305 29.97 -29.78 9.02
N LEU A 306 28.83 -30.38 9.33
CA LEU A 306 27.78 -30.63 8.34
C LEU A 306 27.05 -29.31 8.00
N PRO A 307 26.45 -29.21 6.79
CA PRO A 307 25.54 -28.13 6.46
C PRO A 307 24.44 -27.97 7.52
N ALA A 308 24.15 -26.75 7.96
CA ALA A 308 23.08 -26.51 8.93
C ALA A 308 21.69 -26.81 8.34
N ILE A 309 21.51 -26.55 7.04
CA ILE A 309 20.25 -26.73 6.31
C ILE A 309 20.56 -27.44 4.99
N GLY A 310 19.84 -28.51 4.69
CA GLY A 310 19.90 -29.21 3.40
C GLY A 310 18.52 -29.67 2.95
N ILE A 311 18.19 -29.48 1.68
CA ILE A 311 17.01 -30.05 1.02
C ILE A 311 17.53 -30.91 -0.13
N GLY A 312 17.37 -32.23 0.00
CA GLY A 312 17.82 -33.20 -0.99
C GLY A 312 16.63 -33.82 -1.71
N LEU A 313 16.67 -33.78 -3.04
CA LEU A 313 15.72 -34.47 -3.91
C LEU A 313 16.46 -35.51 -4.75
N SER A 314 16.04 -36.78 -4.69
CA SER A 314 16.66 -37.87 -5.43
C SER A 314 15.69 -39.02 -5.66
N ASN A 315 16.09 -39.97 -6.52
CA ASN A 315 15.30 -41.18 -6.75
C ASN A 315 15.19 -42.10 -5.53
N ARG A 316 16.06 -41.93 -4.52
CA ARG A 316 16.11 -42.79 -3.33
C ARG A 316 15.44 -42.17 -2.11
N ARG A 317 15.64 -40.86 -1.90
CA ARG A 317 15.16 -40.16 -0.70
C ARG A 317 14.94 -38.68 -1.05
N ASN A 318 13.79 -38.16 -0.63
CA ASN A 318 13.43 -36.75 -0.70
C ASN A 318 13.23 -36.25 0.72
N GLU A 319 14.10 -35.36 1.19
CA GLU A 319 14.07 -34.92 2.57
C GLU A 319 14.68 -33.54 2.78
N VAL A 320 14.32 -32.94 3.91
CA VAL A 320 15.03 -31.82 4.49
C VAL A 320 15.82 -32.31 5.69
N SER A 321 17.12 -32.04 5.73
CA SER A 321 17.97 -32.32 6.87
C SER A 321 18.38 -31.01 7.55
N LEU A 322 18.12 -30.92 8.85
CA LEU A 322 18.51 -29.80 9.69
C LEU A 322 19.50 -30.28 10.75
N ASN A 323 20.62 -29.57 10.87
CA ASN A 323 21.64 -29.82 11.88
C ASN A 323 21.66 -28.66 12.88
N PHE A 324 21.43 -28.96 14.16
CA PHE A 324 21.37 -27.98 15.23
C PHE A 324 22.64 -28.01 16.08
N PRO A 325 23.54 -27.01 15.97
CA PRO A 325 24.81 -27.02 16.70
C PRO A 325 24.65 -27.01 18.22
N THR A 326 23.56 -26.42 18.73
CA THR A 326 23.26 -26.28 20.17
C THR A 326 22.21 -27.29 20.67
N GLY A 327 21.75 -28.21 19.81
CA GLY A 327 20.77 -29.25 20.16
C GLY A 327 19.33 -28.79 20.43
N GLU A 328 19.08 -27.53 20.72
CA GLU A 328 17.75 -27.01 21.09
C GLU A 328 16.67 -27.18 20.00
N GLY A 329 17.07 -27.26 18.73
CA GLY A 329 16.16 -27.19 17.60
C GLY A 329 15.58 -28.51 17.09
N ALA A 330 16.09 -29.67 17.55
CA ALA A 330 15.69 -31.00 17.08
C ALA A 330 14.40 -31.56 17.73
N ARG A 331 13.51 -30.69 18.22
CA ARG A 331 12.27 -31.14 18.87
C ARG A 331 11.32 -31.79 17.85
N ALA A 332 10.88 -33.00 18.14
CA ALA A 332 9.85 -33.69 17.37
C ALA A 332 8.57 -32.84 17.27
N GLY A 333 7.95 -32.82 16.09
CA GLY A 333 6.69 -32.10 15.83
C GLY A 333 6.81 -30.58 15.68
N ALA A 334 8.00 -29.98 15.77
CA ALA A 334 8.13 -28.53 15.71
C ALA A 334 7.97 -27.99 14.27
N ASN A 335 7.22 -26.91 14.09
CA ASN A 335 7.11 -26.25 12.80
C ASN A 335 8.33 -25.36 12.50
N ARG A 336 8.81 -25.40 11.26
CA ARG A 336 10.01 -24.68 10.81
C ARG A 336 9.77 -23.99 9.47
N LEU A 337 10.43 -22.85 9.26
CA LEU A 337 10.42 -22.15 7.98
C LEU A 337 11.85 -22.06 7.47
N ILE A 338 12.10 -22.57 6.27
CA ILE A 338 13.34 -22.28 5.54
C ILE A 338 13.03 -21.17 4.55
N GLU A 339 13.69 -20.03 4.70
CA GLU A 339 13.62 -18.96 3.70
C GLU A 339 14.84 -19.04 2.80
N VAL A 340 14.63 -18.98 1.48
CA VAL A 340 15.67 -18.97 0.44
C VAL A 340 15.54 -17.68 -0.36
N ILE A 341 16.64 -16.97 -0.54
CA ILE A 341 16.77 -15.76 -1.35
C ILE A 341 17.73 -16.04 -2.50
N LEU A 342 17.23 -15.87 -3.72
CA LEU A 342 18.00 -15.98 -4.96
C LEU A 342 18.87 -14.73 -5.19
N PRO A 343 19.91 -14.79 -6.06
CA PRO A 343 20.78 -13.64 -6.35
C PRO A 343 20.05 -12.38 -6.79
N LYS A 344 18.93 -12.53 -7.50
CA LYS A 344 18.09 -11.43 -8.01
C LYS A 344 17.20 -10.80 -6.93
N GLY A 345 17.17 -11.37 -5.72
CA GLY A 345 16.36 -10.90 -4.60
C GLY A 345 15.02 -11.64 -4.44
N ASP A 346 14.65 -12.49 -5.40
CA ASP A 346 13.45 -13.33 -5.32
C ASP A 346 13.52 -14.24 -4.11
N ARG A 347 12.38 -14.39 -3.42
CA ARG A 347 12.28 -15.15 -2.16
C ARG A 347 11.32 -16.31 -2.30
N GLN A 348 11.65 -17.43 -1.67
CA GLN A 348 10.77 -18.57 -1.50
C GLN A 348 10.95 -19.14 -0.09
N CYS A 349 9.83 -19.39 0.59
CA CYS A 349 9.81 -20.04 1.88
C CYS A 349 9.27 -21.47 1.77
N PHE A 350 9.84 -22.38 2.56
CA PHE A 350 9.39 -23.76 2.76
C PHE A 350 8.98 -23.93 4.23
N ALA A 351 7.68 -23.94 4.49
CA ALA A 351 7.11 -24.13 5.82
C ALA A 351 6.92 -25.63 6.06
N LEU A 352 7.79 -26.22 6.88
CA LEU A 352 7.77 -27.61 7.29
C LEU A 352 6.84 -27.75 8.50
N ILE A 353 5.71 -28.41 8.29
CA ILE A 353 4.64 -28.52 9.28
C ILE A 353 4.69 -29.92 9.90
N GLY A 354 5.21 -29.99 11.13
CA GLY A 354 5.26 -31.21 11.94
C GLY A 354 4.06 -31.35 12.88
N ASP A 355 3.48 -30.24 13.35
CA ASP A 355 2.27 -30.24 14.16
C ASP A 355 1.35 -29.08 13.76
N LEU A 356 0.22 -29.44 13.14
CA LEU A 356 -0.81 -28.52 12.68
C LEU A 356 -1.44 -27.71 13.81
N LYS A 357 -1.51 -28.27 15.03
CA LYS A 357 -2.20 -27.63 16.18
C LYS A 357 -1.43 -26.46 16.75
N THR A 358 -0.11 -26.41 16.51
CA THR A 358 0.75 -25.33 17.01
C THR A 358 0.80 -24.12 16.08
N LEU A 359 0.23 -24.22 14.88
CA LEU A 359 0.17 -23.12 13.93
C LEU A 359 -0.97 -22.17 14.31
N GLN A 360 -0.62 -20.90 14.54
CA GLN A 360 -1.57 -19.84 14.82
C GLN A 360 -1.93 -19.12 13.53
N PRO A 361 -3.21 -19.08 13.13
CA PRO A 361 -3.62 -18.31 11.96
C PRO A 361 -3.38 -16.82 12.20
N LEU A 362 -2.97 -16.10 11.15
CA LEU A 362 -2.91 -14.64 11.23
C LEU A 362 -4.33 -14.08 11.16
N ASN A 363 -4.72 -13.29 12.16
CA ASN A 363 -5.96 -12.51 12.07
C ASN A 363 -5.70 -11.24 11.25
N LEU A 364 -6.38 -11.12 10.11
CA LEU A 364 -6.34 -9.93 9.26
C LEU A 364 -7.46 -8.93 9.55
N GLY A 365 -8.38 -9.28 10.47
CA GLY A 365 -9.54 -8.46 10.80
C GLY A 365 -10.68 -8.61 9.78
N PRO A 366 -11.87 -8.07 10.10
CA PRO A 366 -13.05 -8.19 9.24
C PRO A 366 -12.96 -7.31 7.98
N ASP A 367 -12.17 -6.23 8.00
CA ASP A 367 -11.93 -5.31 6.88
C ASP A 367 -11.02 -5.91 5.79
N ALA A 368 -10.43 -7.07 6.05
CA ALA A 368 -9.70 -7.85 5.06
C ALA A 368 -10.61 -8.70 4.16
N LEU A 369 -11.93 -8.64 4.35
CA LEU A 369 -12.92 -9.25 3.45
C LEU A 369 -13.90 -8.20 2.92
N LEU A 370 -14.36 -8.43 1.70
CA LEU A 370 -15.39 -7.64 1.04
C LEU A 370 -16.54 -8.54 0.60
N LEU A 371 -17.76 -8.04 0.78
CA LEU A 371 -18.96 -8.57 0.16
C LEU A 371 -19.23 -7.79 -1.13
N ASP A 372 -19.21 -8.50 -2.25
CA ASP A 372 -19.63 -7.97 -3.54
C ASP A 372 -21.16 -7.84 -3.56
N ALA A 373 -21.67 -6.62 -3.70
CA ALA A 373 -23.09 -6.33 -3.58
C ALA A 373 -23.93 -6.88 -4.74
N GLU A 374 -23.34 -7.04 -5.93
CA GLU A 374 -24.05 -7.52 -7.12
C GLU A 374 -24.14 -9.04 -7.13
N THR A 375 -23.05 -9.71 -6.75
CA THR A 375 -22.94 -11.18 -6.85
C THR A 375 -23.18 -11.90 -5.53
N GLY A 376 -23.13 -11.19 -4.40
CA GLY A 376 -23.18 -11.79 -3.06
C GLY A 376 -21.94 -12.62 -2.72
N VAL A 377 -20.85 -12.44 -3.46
CA VAL A 377 -19.58 -13.16 -3.26
C VAL A 377 -18.74 -12.47 -2.19
N ILE A 378 -18.23 -13.26 -1.26
CA ILE A 378 -17.29 -12.82 -0.24
C ILE A 378 -15.88 -13.15 -0.72
N ARG A 379 -14.96 -12.18 -0.65
CA ARG A 379 -13.57 -12.33 -1.12
C ARG A 379 -12.61 -11.48 -0.29
N PRO A 380 -11.30 -11.77 -0.32
CA PRO A 380 -10.29 -10.88 0.24
C PRO A 380 -10.41 -9.46 -0.29
N ALA A 381 -10.22 -8.48 0.60
CA ALA A 381 -10.04 -7.09 0.24
C ALA A 381 -8.74 -6.91 -0.55
N PRO A 382 -8.66 -5.96 -1.50
CA PRO A 382 -7.50 -5.82 -2.38
C PRO A 382 -6.16 -5.68 -1.65
N TRP A 383 -6.14 -4.99 -0.52
CA TRP A 383 -4.94 -4.85 0.31
C TRP A 383 -4.45 -6.20 0.89
N ALA A 384 -5.39 -7.08 1.26
CA ALA A 384 -5.14 -8.36 1.89
C ALA A 384 -4.86 -9.51 0.89
N GLU A 385 -5.20 -9.33 -0.39
CA GLU A 385 -5.05 -10.37 -1.43
C GLU A 385 -3.64 -10.95 -1.49
N SER A 386 -2.61 -10.10 -1.34
CA SER A 386 -1.22 -10.54 -1.36
C SER A 386 -0.85 -11.48 -0.21
N ALA A 387 -1.43 -11.29 0.98
CA ALA A 387 -1.22 -12.20 2.11
C ALA A 387 -1.92 -13.54 1.86
N VAL A 388 -3.16 -13.52 1.36
CA VAL A 388 -3.93 -14.74 1.05
C VAL A 388 -3.26 -15.56 -0.06
N ASN A 389 -2.80 -14.91 -1.12
CA ASN A 389 -2.22 -15.57 -2.30
C ASN A 389 -0.75 -15.96 -2.12
N ALA A 390 -0.13 -15.66 -0.98
CA ALA A 390 1.26 -16.02 -0.72
C ALA A 390 1.48 -17.52 -0.52
N PHE A 391 0.41 -18.28 -0.27
CA PHE A 391 0.50 -19.68 0.12
C PHE A 391 0.35 -20.64 -1.04
N ILE A 392 1.19 -21.68 -1.02
CA ILE A 392 1.07 -22.86 -1.86
C ILE A 392 0.95 -24.06 -0.93
N TRP A 393 -0.21 -24.72 -0.92
CA TRP A 393 -0.40 -25.96 -0.16
C TRP A 393 0.05 -27.15 -1.01
N THR A 394 1.11 -27.85 -0.63
CA THR A 394 1.67 -28.90 -1.51
C THR A 394 0.81 -30.16 -1.62
N LYS A 395 -0.24 -30.30 -0.81
CA LYS A 395 -1.16 -31.45 -0.82
C LYS A 395 -2.55 -31.13 -1.39
N GLY A 396 -2.78 -29.93 -1.90
CA GLY A 396 -4.08 -29.54 -2.44
C GLY A 396 -4.20 -28.04 -2.67
N SER A 397 -5.31 -27.46 -2.21
CA SER A 397 -5.66 -26.05 -2.45
C SER A 397 -5.95 -25.32 -1.14
N ILE A 398 -6.22 -24.03 -1.23
CA ILE A 398 -6.71 -23.22 -0.12
C ILE A 398 -8.10 -22.68 -0.46
N GLY A 399 -8.97 -22.58 0.54
CA GLY A 399 -10.32 -22.03 0.37
C GLY A 399 -10.74 -21.11 1.51
N LEU A 400 -11.72 -20.26 1.25
CA LEU A 400 -12.35 -19.36 2.20
C LEU A 400 -13.63 -20.01 2.72
N TYR A 401 -13.70 -20.23 4.03
CA TYR A 401 -14.80 -20.95 4.66
C TYR A 401 -15.38 -20.17 5.85
N PRO A 402 -16.71 -20.26 6.06
CA PRO A 402 -17.35 -19.71 7.25
C PRO A 402 -17.00 -20.55 8.48
N ASP A 403 -17.22 -19.99 9.66
CA ASP A 403 -16.98 -20.71 10.90
C ASP A 403 -17.91 -21.93 11.05
N GLY A 404 -17.34 -23.04 11.50
CA GLY A 404 -18.06 -24.30 11.67
C GLY A 404 -18.30 -25.07 10.38
N HIS A 405 -17.72 -24.67 9.25
CA HIS A 405 -17.73 -25.48 8.01
C HIS A 405 -17.25 -26.91 8.29
N GLU A 406 -17.98 -27.88 7.74
CA GLU A 406 -17.69 -29.30 7.94
C GLU A 406 -16.85 -29.86 6.78
N PHE A 407 -15.79 -30.59 7.15
CA PHE A 407 -14.93 -31.30 6.21
C PHE A 407 -15.18 -32.82 6.31
N PRO A 408 -14.98 -33.59 5.24
CA PRO A 408 -14.36 -33.19 3.97
C PRO A 408 -15.30 -32.40 3.05
N ASP A 409 -14.75 -31.36 2.43
CA ASP A 409 -15.47 -30.60 1.41
C ASP A 409 -15.39 -31.32 0.06
N ARG A 410 -16.49 -31.34 -0.68
CA ARG A 410 -16.58 -31.98 -2.00
C ARG A 410 -16.44 -30.97 -3.14
N ASP A 411 -16.64 -29.69 -2.83
CA ASP A 411 -16.52 -28.62 -3.80
C ASP A 411 -15.06 -28.23 -3.99
N LEU A 412 -14.75 -27.60 -5.13
CA LEU A 412 -13.40 -27.11 -5.39
C LEU A 412 -13.11 -25.93 -4.45
N PRO A 413 -12.02 -25.99 -3.65
CA PRO A 413 -11.67 -24.91 -2.74
C PRO A 413 -11.45 -23.61 -3.50
N SER A 414 -12.04 -22.53 -2.99
CA SER A 414 -11.98 -21.20 -3.59
C SER A 414 -11.75 -20.16 -2.50
N ILE A 415 -10.85 -19.21 -2.75
CA ILE A 415 -10.66 -18.04 -1.88
C ILE A 415 -11.84 -17.05 -1.95
N ARG A 416 -12.84 -17.34 -2.81
CA ARG A 416 -14.09 -16.61 -2.92
C ARG A 416 -15.22 -17.52 -2.46
N ALA A 417 -15.93 -17.09 -1.43
CA ALA A 417 -17.08 -17.82 -0.89
C ALA A 417 -18.37 -17.26 -1.48
N THR A 418 -19.25 -18.13 -1.96
CA THR A 418 -20.56 -17.73 -2.49
C THR A 418 -21.62 -17.76 -1.39
N ARG A 419 -22.73 -17.07 -1.61
CA ARG A 419 -23.92 -17.18 -0.77
C ARG A 419 -24.39 -18.63 -0.59
N SER A 420 -24.29 -19.46 -1.64
CA SER A 420 -24.73 -20.86 -1.62
C SER A 420 -23.88 -21.74 -0.70
N VAL A 421 -22.57 -21.51 -0.64
CA VAL A 421 -21.67 -22.21 0.29
C VAL A 421 -22.10 -21.92 1.73
N LEU A 422 -22.26 -20.63 2.06
CA LEU A 422 -22.71 -20.22 3.40
C LEU A 422 -24.09 -20.77 3.75
N GLU A 423 -25.03 -20.76 2.81
CA GLU A 423 -26.37 -21.31 3.03
C GLU A 423 -26.32 -22.80 3.35
N THR A 424 -25.54 -23.55 2.57
CA THR A 424 -25.34 -24.99 2.75
C THR A 424 -24.75 -25.28 4.13
N ASP A 425 -23.75 -24.52 4.56
CA ASP A 425 -23.16 -24.68 5.89
C ASP A 425 -24.15 -24.39 7.02
N ILE A 426 -24.95 -23.32 6.91
CA ILE A 426 -25.97 -23.03 7.92
C ILE A 426 -27.00 -24.17 7.98
N ILE A 427 -27.45 -24.71 6.83
CA ILE A 427 -28.39 -25.86 6.80
C ILE A 427 -27.76 -27.08 7.48
N ARG A 428 -26.48 -27.39 7.22
CA ARG A 428 -25.78 -28.49 7.87
C ARG A 428 -25.72 -28.29 9.38
N LEU A 429 -25.35 -27.10 9.84
CA LEU A 429 -25.31 -26.75 11.26
C LEU A 429 -26.68 -26.86 11.95
N GLU A 430 -27.77 -26.50 11.27
CA GLU A 430 -29.14 -26.68 11.79
C GLU A 430 -29.52 -28.15 11.96
N SER A 431 -29.02 -29.02 11.09
CA SER A 431 -29.28 -30.46 11.12
C SER A 431 -28.33 -31.25 12.03
N LYS A 432 -27.24 -30.62 12.49
CA LYS A 432 -26.18 -31.29 13.24
C LYS A 432 -26.68 -31.74 14.61
N GLN A 433 -26.35 -32.97 14.98
CA GLN A 433 -26.68 -33.55 16.28
C GLN A 433 -25.45 -34.22 16.90
N GLY A 434 -25.37 -34.23 18.23
CA GLY A 434 -24.32 -34.89 18.99
C GLY A 434 -23.19 -33.96 19.48
N PRO A 435 -22.08 -34.54 19.98
CA PRO A 435 -20.96 -33.79 20.55
C PRO A 435 -20.38 -32.79 19.55
N GLY A 436 -20.16 -31.54 19.98
CA GLY A 436 -19.63 -30.47 19.11
C GLY A 436 -20.67 -29.75 18.25
N THR A 437 -21.97 -30.02 18.45
CA THR A 437 -23.04 -29.21 17.86
C THR A 437 -23.07 -27.81 18.49
N PRO A 438 -23.04 -26.72 17.69
CA PRO A 438 -23.16 -25.37 18.23
C PRO A 438 -24.50 -25.14 18.94
N PRO A 439 -24.58 -24.23 19.92
CA PRO A 439 -25.85 -23.83 20.52
C PRO A 439 -26.88 -23.36 19.49
N TYR A 440 -28.13 -23.79 19.64
CA TYR A 440 -29.23 -23.45 18.74
C TYR A 440 -29.37 -21.94 18.51
N GLU A 441 -29.21 -21.13 19.57
CA GLU A 441 -29.30 -19.67 19.49
C GLU A 441 -28.27 -19.07 18.52
N ILE A 442 -27.04 -19.62 18.49
CA ILE A 442 -25.98 -19.17 17.59
C ILE A 442 -26.37 -19.49 16.14
N VAL A 443 -26.85 -20.70 15.88
CA VAL A 443 -27.26 -21.12 14.53
C VAL A 443 -28.48 -20.33 14.05
N ALA A 444 -29.48 -20.14 14.92
CA ALA A 444 -30.67 -19.33 14.63
C ALA A 444 -30.31 -17.86 14.34
N GLN A 445 -29.37 -17.29 15.09
CA GLN A 445 -28.88 -15.94 14.85
C GLN A 445 -28.14 -15.84 13.50
N ARG A 446 -27.29 -16.82 13.15
CA ARG A 446 -26.66 -16.88 11.82
C ARG A 446 -27.68 -16.96 10.70
N ARG A 447 -28.72 -17.80 10.85
CA ARG A 447 -29.82 -17.90 9.88
C ARG A 447 -30.57 -16.57 9.73
N LYS A 448 -30.81 -15.86 10.83
CA LYS A 448 -31.43 -14.53 10.80
C LYS A 448 -30.57 -13.53 10.01
N LEU A 449 -29.27 -13.44 10.33
CA LEU A 449 -28.33 -12.56 9.63
C LEU A 449 -28.24 -12.88 8.13
N PHE A 450 -28.24 -14.17 7.77
CA PHE A 450 -28.27 -14.61 6.38
C PHE A 450 -29.52 -14.12 5.64
N LYS A 451 -30.71 -14.25 6.26
CA LYS A 451 -31.98 -13.76 5.68
C LYS A 451 -32.01 -12.24 5.56
N GLU A 452 -31.35 -11.52 6.46
CA GLU A 452 -31.16 -10.07 6.40
C GLU A 452 -30.11 -9.62 5.36
N GLY A 453 -29.45 -10.55 4.66
CA GLY A 453 -28.41 -10.24 3.68
C GLY A 453 -27.05 -9.89 4.29
N LYS A 454 -26.89 -10.02 5.60
CA LYS A 454 -25.63 -9.74 6.32
C LYS A 454 -24.70 -10.95 6.27
N LEU A 455 -24.28 -11.32 5.05
CA LEU A 455 -23.55 -12.56 4.79
C LEU A 455 -22.19 -12.63 5.50
N MET A 456 -21.49 -11.50 5.58
CA MET A 456 -20.22 -11.38 6.31
C MET A 456 -20.35 -11.78 7.78
N GLU A 457 -21.37 -11.24 8.46
CA GLU A 457 -21.63 -11.50 9.87
C GLU A 457 -22.20 -12.90 10.09
N ALA A 458 -23.04 -13.39 9.17
CA ALA A 458 -23.66 -14.71 9.24
C ALA A 458 -22.63 -15.86 9.17
N GLY A 459 -21.53 -15.68 8.43
CA GLY A 459 -20.46 -16.66 8.32
C GLY A 459 -19.27 -16.43 9.25
N ALA A 460 -19.28 -15.36 10.05
CA ALA A 460 -18.14 -14.99 10.88
C ALA A 460 -17.89 -15.97 12.06
N PRO A 461 -16.61 -16.14 12.46
CA PRO A 461 -15.43 -15.68 11.75
C PRO A 461 -15.15 -16.46 10.46
N TRP A 462 -14.60 -15.79 9.46
CA TRP A 462 -14.18 -16.47 8.23
C TRP A 462 -12.74 -16.94 8.37
N SER A 463 -12.35 -17.97 7.62
CA SER A 463 -10.98 -18.46 7.62
C SER A 463 -10.49 -18.91 6.25
N ILE A 464 -9.20 -18.69 5.99
CA ILE A 464 -8.48 -19.37 4.90
C ILE A 464 -7.95 -20.70 5.43
N GLN A 465 -8.44 -21.77 4.84
CA GLN A 465 -8.17 -23.15 5.25
C GLN A 465 -7.48 -23.88 4.10
N ALA A 466 -6.37 -24.55 4.38
CA ALA A 466 -5.78 -25.49 3.44
C ALA A 466 -6.60 -26.77 3.41
N ILE A 467 -6.83 -27.29 2.21
CA ILE A 467 -7.67 -28.46 1.91
C ILE A 467 -6.84 -29.43 1.07
N ASP A 468 -6.76 -30.68 1.49
CA ASP A 468 -6.06 -31.70 0.71
C ASP A 468 -6.89 -32.18 -0.50
N ALA A 469 -6.29 -33.01 -1.34
CA ALA A 469 -6.95 -33.56 -2.52
C ALA A 469 -8.17 -34.46 -2.23
N ASN A 470 -8.38 -34.91 -0.98
CA ASN A 470 -9.56 -35.69 -0.60
C ASN A 470 -10.65 -34.84 0.07
N GLY A 471 -10.42 -33.53 0.22
CA GLY A 471 -11.35 -32.59 0.85
C GLY A 471 -11.12 -32.39 2.34
N ALA A 472 -10.17 -33.09 2.97
CA ALA A 472 -9.90 -32.95 4.40
C ALA A 472 -9.17 -31.64 4.73
N ALA A 473 -9.52 -31.09 5.89
CA ALA A 473 -8.91 -29.87 6.40
C ALA A 473 -7.45 -30.10 6.84
N GLY A 474 -6.56 -29.31 6.27
CA GLY A 474 -5.18 -29.12 6.73
C GLY A 474 -5.04 -27.98 7.75
N PRO A 475 -3.97 -27.18 7.70
CA PRO A 475 -3.80 -26.05 8.60
C PRO A 475 -4.72 -24.87 8.26
N ARG A 476 -5.21 -24.20 9.30
CA ARG A 476 -5.83 -22.87 9.17
C ARG A 476 -4.73 -21.82 9.05
N LEU A 477 -4.78 -21.01 8.00
CA LEU A 477 -3.72 -20.07 7.64
C LEU A 477 -4.04 -18.65 8.08
N LEU A 478 -5.26 -18.21 7.79
CA LEU A 478 -5.74 -16.86 8.09
C LEU A 478 -7.12 -16.91 8.73
N GLU A 479 -7.41 -15.93 9.57
CA GLU A 479 -8.73 -15.67 10.13
C GLU A 479 -9.13 -14.21 9.90
N PHE A 480 -10.44 -13.97 9.84
CA PHE A 480 -11.04 -12.66 9.67
C PHE A 480 -12.02 -12.44 10.82
N ARG A 481 -11.48 -12.07 11.99
CA ARG A 481 -12.19 -11.90 13.26
C ARG A 481 -12.30 -10.43 13.65
#